data_AF-A0A067PUR6-F1
#
_entry.id   AF-A0A067PUR6-F1
#
_cell.length_a   1.000
_cell.length_b   1.000
_cell.length_c   1.000
_cell.angle_alpha   90.00
_cell.angle_beta   90.00
_cell.angle_gamma   90.00
#
_symmetry.space_group_name_H-M   'P 1'
#
loop_
_entity.id
_entity.type
_entity.pdbx_description
1 polymer ?
#
loop_
_entity_poly.entity_id
_entity_poly.type
_entity_poly.pdbx_seq_one_letter_code
_entity_poly.pdbx_strand_id
1 'polypeptide(L)'
;MSINPSSSAFQAIKKFRLTSILAANSKVVKQFAAPPKKDEASTKPVVLAVPNPFLPTPLGKKGWKGPKYSLRQQVELVRHARATNTLHLLPPGPKFSAQELGAVIQAAKEIAGEFGKDNWWARPVVWQAPEKKRVDKVEGGASEKQASALAEKQQKKQHPFARVTVKVEKKKVGGLLKLYANRKRMFKGHAWERALPKRKRRQSMLLRDMDKRVLRYKTYHAKRRPNPLAPPRATKAAKLPY
;
A
#
# COMPACT_ATOMS: atom_id res chain seq x y z
N MET A 1 39.01 -20.02 -0.63
CA MET A 1 38.50 -19.90 0.75
C MET A 1 36.98 -19.72 0.69
N SER A 2 36.21 -20.79 0.93
CA SER A 2 34.75 -20.72 1.01
C SER A 2 34.33 -20.14 2.35
N ILE A 3 33.68 -18.97 2.34
CA ILE A 3 33.11 -18.38 3.54
C ILE A 3 31.83 -19.15 3.85
N ASN A 4 31.81 -19.94 4.92
CA ASN A 4 30.60 -20.62 5.36
C ASN A 4 29.52 -19.57 5.68
N PRO A 5 28.38 -19.54 4.96
CA PRO A 5 27.37 -18.50 5.11
C PRO A 5 26.73 -18.51 6.51
N SER A 6 26.81 -19.63 7.23
CA SER A 6 26.36 -19.77 8.62
C SER A 6 27.20 -18.94 9.59
N SER A 7 28.52 -18.86 9.41
CA SER A 7 29.42 -18.09 10.28
C SER A 7 29.22 -16.59 10.12
N SER A 8 29.10 -16.10 8.87
CA SER A 8 28.85 -14.68 8.62
C SER A 8 27.46 -14.24 9.09
N ALA A 9 26.43 -15.08 8.90
CA ALA A 9 25.07 -14.85 9.41
C ALA A 9 25.06 -14.75 10.94
N PHE A 10 25.75 -15.66 11.63
CA PHE A 10 25.83 -15.64 13.09
C PHE A 10 26.56 -14.39 13.60
N GLN A 11 27.67 -14.01 12.95
CA GLN A 11 28.39 -12.78 13.26
C GLN A 11 27.52 -11.52 13.07
N ALA A 12 26.67 -11.48 12.04
CA ALA A 12 25.75 -10.36 11.82
C ALA A 12 24.77 -10.19 12.98
N ILE A 13 24.23 -11.29 13.50
CA ILE A 13 23.30 -11.30 14.65
C ILE A 13 24.02 -10.92 15.93
N LYS A 14 25.24 -11.45 16.14
CA LYS A 14 26.09 -11.07 17.27
C LYS A 14 26.40 -9.57 17.25
N LYS A 15 26.81 -9.02 16.10
CA LYS A 15 27.03 -7.58 15.91
C LYS A 15 25.76 -6.77 16.18
N PHE A 16 24.61 -7.20 15.67
CA PHE A 16 23.32 -6.57 15.95
C PHE A 16 23.02 -6.56 17.46
N ARG A 17 23.14 -7.70 18.16
CA ARG A 17 22.89 -7.81 19.60
C ARG A 17 23.82 -6.90 20.39
N LEU A 18 25.13 -6.94 20.11
CA LEU A 18 26.10 -6.08 20.77
C LEU A 18 25.78 -4.60 20.53
N THR A 19 25.56 -4.18 19.29
CA THR A 19 25.29 -2.76 18.97
C THR A 19 23.91 -2.26 19.40
N SER A 20 22.91 -3.13 19.50
CA SER A 20 21.56 -2.75 19.95
C SER A 20 21.45 -2.74 21.47
N ILE A 21 21.95 -3.79 22.13
CA ILE A 21 21.90 -3.92 23.59
C ILE A 21 22.91 -2.96 24.21
N LEU A 22 24.20 -3.01 23.86
CA LEU A 22 25.22 -2.14 24.49
C LEU A 22 24.91 -0.65 24.30
N ALA A 23 24.45 -0.25 23.11
CA ALA A 23 24.15 1.16 22.85
C ALA A 23 22.91 1.65 23.61
N ALA A 24 21.91 0.80 23.83
CA ALA A 24 20.75 1.15 24.65
C ALA A 24 21.10 1.16 26.15
N ASN A 25 22.08 0.35 26.56
CA ASN A 25 22.35 -0.01 27.94
C ASN A 25 23.74 0.40 28.43
N SER A 26 24.37 1.47 27.92
CA SER A 26 25.71 1.89 28.39
C SER A 26 25.79 2.13 29.92
N LYS A 27 24.67 2.52 30.55
CA LYS A 27 24.54 2.62 32.01
C LYS A 27 24.36 1.26 32.70
N VAL A 28 23.71 0.32 32.05
CA VAL A 28 23.38 -1.01 32.58
C VAL A 28 24.55 -1.98 32.44
N VAL A 29 25.38 -1.87 31.39
CA VAL A 29 26.61 -2.67 31.23
C VAL A 29 27.57 -2.46 32.40
N LYS A 30 27.60 -1.25 32.99
CA LYS A 30 28.34 -0.97 34.23
C LYS A 30 27.81 -1.76 35.44
N GLN A 31 26.52 -2.11 35.47
CA GLN A 31 25.91 -2.93 36.52
C GLN A 31 26.21 -4.43 36.36
N PHE A 32 26.54 -4.89 35.14
CA PHE A 32 26.91 -6.30 34.89
C PHE A 32 28.43 -6.55 34.87
N ALA A 33 29.25 -5.52 34.68
CA ALA A 33 30.70 -5.62 34.78
C ALA A 33 31.19 -5.72 36.24
N ALA A 34 30.39 -5.23 37.20
CA ALA A 34 30.65 -5.44 38.62
C ALA A 34 30.12 -6.83 39.04
N PRO A 35 30.92 -7.69 39.69
CA PRO A 35 30.41 -8.91 40.27
C PRO A 35 29.30 -8.57 41.27
N PRO A 36 28.18 -9.33 41.29
CA PRO A 36 27.09 -9.05 42.21
C PRO A 36 27.64 -9.10 43.65
N LYS A 37 27.45 -8.01 44.40
CA LYS A 37 27.67 -8.02 45.85
C LYS A 37 26.76 -9.12 46.43
N LYS A 38 27.31 -9.99 47.27
CA LYS A 38 26.69 -11.25 47.71
C LYS A 38 25.42 -11.08 48.56
N ASP A 39 25.00 -9.85 48.87
CA ASP A 39 24.13 -9.59 50.03
C ASP A 39 22.67 -9.28 49.71
N GLU A 40 22.22 -9.31 48.45
CA GLU A 40 20.81 -9.07 48.13
C GLU A 40 20.25 -10.15 47.19
N ALA A 41 19.73 -11.22 47.81
CA ALA A 41 18.93 -12.25 47.16
C ALA A 41 17.54 -11.72 46.77
N SER A 42 17.48 -10.71 45.92
CA SER A 42 16.23 -10.30 45.26
C SER A 42 15.92 -11.30 44.14
N THR A 43 14.96 -12.19 44.39
CA THR A 43 14.54 -13.30 43.51
C THR A 43 13.84 -12.85 42.22
N LYS A 44 13.79 -11.55 41.92
CA LYS A 44 13.22 -11.04 40.69
C LYS A 44 14.33 -10.89 39.64
N PRO A 45 14.29 -11.61 38.51
CA PRO A 45 15.25 -11.40 37.45
C PRO A 45 15.18 -9.93 37.03
N VAL A 46 16.33 -9.24 37.01
CA VAL A 46 16.42 -7.86 36.51
C VAL A 46 16.11 -7.89 35.01
N VAL A 47 14.84 -7.72 34.66
CA VAL A 47 14.38 -7.68 33.28
C VAL A 47 14.80 -6.33 32.69
N LEU A 48 15.87 -6.33 31.91
CA LEU A 48 16.34 -5.15 31.21
C LEU A 48 15.33 -4.75 30.13
N ALA A 49 14.58 -3.70 30.44
CA ALA A 49 13.71 -2.99 29.54
C ALA A 49 14.49 -2.30 28.40
N VAL A 50 14.75 -3.02 27.30
CA VAL A 50 15.43 -2.44 26.13
C VAL A 50 14.38 -2.02 25.08
N PRO A 51 14.44 -0.77 24.56
CA PRO A 51 13.53 -0.34 23.50
C PRO A 51 13.81 -1.11 22.20
N ASN A 52 12.75 -1.56 21.54
CA ASN A 52 12.87 -2.33 20.31
C ASN A 52 13.43 -1.47 19.14
N PRO A 53 14.59 -1.83 18.55
CA PRO A 53 15.23 -1.06 17.49
C PRO A 53 14.53 -1.16 16.12
N PHE A 54 13.58 -2.08 15.94
CA PHE A 54 12.82 -2.25 14.69
C PHE A 54 11.57 -1.37 14.61
N LEU A 55 11.15 -0.79 15.74
CA LEU A 55 9.98 0.06 15.81
C LEU A 55 10.39 1.54 15.82
N PRO A 56 9.59 2.42 15.20
CA PRO A 56 9.79 3.86 15.35
C PRO A 56 9.54 4.27 16.81
N THR A 57 10.35 5.18 17.32
CA THR A 57 10.25 5.67 18.70
C THR A 57 9.67 7.08 18.75
N PRO A 58 8.75 7.40 19.66
CA PRO A 58 8.23 8.75 19.79
C PRO A 58 9.29 9.68 20.39
N LEU A 59 9.50 10.87 19.79
CA LEU A 59 10.40 11.94 20.29
C LEU A 59 9.63 13.00 21.10
N GLY A 60 8.58 12.58 21.80
CA GLY A 60 7.67 13.50 22.51
C GLY A 60 6.94 14.44 21.53
N LYS A 61 7.08 15.75 21.72
CA LYS A 61 6.39 16.78 20.90
C LYS A 61 6.94 16.94 19.48
N LYS A 62 8.17 16.45 19.21
CA LYS A 62 8.88 16.65 17.92
C LYS A 62 8.51 15.62 16.85
N GLY A 63 7.54 14.73 17.11
CA GLY A 63 7.10 13.69 16.18
C GLY A 63 7.73 12.32 16.45
N TRP A 64 7.80 11.48 15.42
CA TRP A 64 8.31 10.11 15.51
C TRP A 64 9.72 10.01 14.91
N LYS A 65 10.64 9.37 15.62
CA LYS A 65 11.92 8.91 15.05
C LYS A 65 11.66 7.62 14.28
N GLY A 66 12.20 7.54 13.07
CA GLY A 66 12.21 6.29 12.31
C GLY A 66 12.94 5.16 13.07
N PRO A 67 12.71 3.89 12.69
CA PRO A 67 13.39 2.75 13.30
C PRO A 67 14.91 2.84 13.10
N LYS A 68 15.68 2.27 14.04
CA LYS A 68 17.16 2.28 13.97
C LYS A 68 17.67 1.51 12.76
N TYR A 69 16.98 0.44 12.39
CA TYR A 69 17.27 -0.37 11.21
C TYR A 69 16.15 -0.24 10.18
N SER A 70 16.53 -0.05 8.91
CA SER A 70 15.57 0.05 7.81
C SER A 70 14.85 -1.28 7.57
N LEU A 71 13.68 -1.26 6.92
CA LEU A 71 12.91 -2.48 6.64
C LEU A 71 13.71 -3.52 5.83
N ARG A 72 14.63 -3.07 4.98
CA ARG A 72 15.53 -3.97 4.23
C ARG A 72 16.54 -4.64 5.16
N GLN A 73 17.20 -3.88 6.02
CA GLN A 73 18.14 -4.42 7.01
C GLN A 73 17.46 -5.39 7.98
N GLN A 74 16.21 -5.10 8.38
CA GLN A 74 15.40 -6.01 9.18
C GLN A 74 15.19 -7.36 8.47
N VAL A 75 14.88 -7.33 7.17
CA VAL A 75 14.72 -8.56 6.37
C VAL A 75 16.03 -9.35 6.28
N GLU A 76 17.17 -8.67 6.10
CA GLU A 76 18.49 -9.31 6.06
C GLU A 76 18.83 -9.97 7.41
N LEU A 77 18.59 -9.29 8.53
CA LEU A 77 18.78 -9.87 9.88
C LEU A 77 17.88 -11.08 10.14
N VAL A 78 16.60 -11.00 9.77
CA VAL A 78 15.66 -12.12 9.91
C VAL A 78 16.10 -13.28 9.02
N ARG A 79 16.55 -13.02 7.79
CA ARG A 79 17.09 -14.05 6.89
C ARG A 79 18.31 -14.75 7.49
N HIS A 80 19.25 -13.99 8.06
CA HIS A 80 20.41 -14.55 8.75
C HIS A 80 19.99 -15.39 9.97
N ALA A 81 19.04 -14.89 10.77
CA ALA A 81 18.58 -15.60 11.97
C ALA A 81 17.83 -16.89 11.67
N ARG A 82 17.14 -16.97 10.52
CA ARG A 82 16.56 -18.23 10.02
C ARG A 82 17.65 -19.22 9.62
N ALA A 83 18.68 -18.76 8.92
CA ALA A 83 19.78 -19.64 8.49
C ALA A 83 20.55 -20.24 9.69
N THR A 84 20.58 -19.55 10.84
CA THR A 84 21.31 -19.98 12.04
C THR A 84 20.39 -20.47 13.17
N ASN A 85 19.06 -20.55 12.96
CA ASN A 85 18.07 -20.87 13.99
C ASN A 85 18.13 -20.00 15.27
N THR A 86 18.65 -18.78 15.17
CA THR A 86 18.78 -17.83 16.29
C THR A 86 17.72 -16.73 16.25
N LEU A 87 16.54 -17.05 15.72
CA LEU A 87 15.44 -16.09 15.54
C LEU A 87 14.89 -15.59 16.89
N HIS A 88 14.97 -16.41 17.93
CA HIS A 88 14.64 -16.08 19.31
C HIS A 88 15.51 -14.96 19.93
N LEU A 89 16.69 -14.68 19.36
CA LEU A 89 17.58 -13.62 19.85
C LEU A 89 17.18 -12.23 19.34
N LEU A 90 16.40 -12.15 18.26
CA LEU A 90 15.98 -10.88 17.67
C LEU A 90 14.69 -10.36 18.32
N PRO A 91 14.50 -9.03 18.37
CA PRO A 91 13.24 -8.45 18.78
C PRO A 91 12.12 -8.81 17.80
N PRO A 92 10.88 -9.02 18.28
CA PRO A 92 9.73 -9.18 17.40
C PRO A 92 9.55 -7.94 16.53
N GLY A 93 9.19 -8.12 15.26
CA GLY A 93 9.07 -7.02 14.31
C GLY A 93 8.13 -7.30 13.14
N PRO A 94 7.87 -6.29 12.28
CA PRO A 94 6.89 -6.38 11.18
C PRO A 94 7.26 -7.38 10.07
N LYS A 95 8.47 -7.96 10.12
CA LYS A 95 8.97 -8.95 9.15
C LYS A 95 8.92 -10.39 9.69
N PHE A 96 8.39 -10.58 10.89
CA PHE A 96 8.13 -11.90 11.45
C PHE A 96 6.76 -12.37 10.96
N SER A 97 6.65 -13.65 10.62
CA SER A 97 5.35 -14.28 10.41
C SER A 97 4.62 -14.48 11.75
N ALA A 98 3.29 -14.59 11.72
CA ALA A 98 2.49 -14.79 12.93
C ALA A 98 2.88 -16.08 13.68
N GLN A 99 3.22 -17.14 12.95
CA GLN A 99 3.68 -18.42 13.50
C GLN A 99 5.04 -18.27 14.19
N GLU A 100 5.99 -17.57 13.56
CA GLU A 100 7.31 -17.30 14.14
C GLU A 100 7.22 -16.47 15.41
N LEU A 101 6.31 -15.50 15.49
CA LEU A 101 6.12 -14.71 16.71
C LEU A 101 5.71 -15.59 17.90
N GLY A 102 4.81 -16.54 17.69
CA GLY A 102 4.42 -17.51 18.73
C GLY A 102 5.60 -18.36 19.18
N ALA A 103 6.34 -18.93 18.22
CA ALA A 103 7.51 -19.77 18.48
C ALA A 103 8.63 -19.00 19.21
N VAL A 104 8.86 -17.74 18.85
CA VAL A 104 9.86 -16.88 19.52
C VAL A 104 9.49 -16.60 20.96
N ILE A 105 8.22 -16.31 21.23
CA ILE A 105 7.75 -16.04 22.60
C ILE A 105 7.86 -17.30 23.46
N GLN A 106 7.57 -18.48 22.91
CA GLN A 106 7.72 -19.76 23.60
C GLN A 106 9.19 -20.11 23.84
N ALA A 107 10.02 -20.08 22.78
CA ALA A 107 11.45 -20.36 22.88
C ALA A 107 12.15 -19.40 23.85
N ALA A 108 11.80 -18.11 23.86
CA ALA A 108 12.36 -17.15 24.81
C ALA A 108 11.99 -17.44 26.28
N LYS A 109 10.83 -18.05 26.54
CA LYS A 109 10.43 -18.49 27.89
C LYS A 109 11.21 -19.72 28.34
N GLU A 110 11.41 -20.69 27.46
CA GLU A 110 12.16 -21.93 27.75
C GLU A 110 13.64 -21.62 28.00
N ILE A 111 14.23 -20.81 27.13
CA ILE A 111 15.63 -20.36 27.18
C ILE A 111 15.95 -19.58 28.46
N ALA A 112 14.97 -18.96 29.12
CA ALA A 112 15.18 -18.25 30.37
C ALA A 112 15.64 -19.16 31.53
N GLY A 113 15.49 -20.49 31.41
CA GLY A 113 15.94 -21.44 32.43
C GLY A 113 17.40 -21.89 32.34
N GLU A 114 18.03 -21.90 31.16
CA GLU A 114 19.21 -22.77 30.92
C GLU A 114 20.51 -22.06 30.51
N PHE A 115 20.53 -20.74 30.29
CA PHE A 115 21.73 -20.08 29.77
C PHE A 115 22.82 -19.86 30.83
N GLY A 116 23.90 -20.65 30.69
CA GLY A 116 25.14 -20.52 31.44
C GLY A 116 25.81 -19.14 31.37
N LYS A 117 26.66 -18.86 32.36
CA LYS A 117 27.25 -17.54 32.63
C LYS A 117 28.10 -16.98 31.47
N ASP A 118 28.59 -17.83 30.57
CA ASP A 118 29.65 -17.48 29.61
C ASP A 118 29.15 -16.73 28.35
N ASN A 119 27.86 -16.78 28.04
CA ASN A 119 27.29 -16.12 26.85
C ASN A 119 26.29 -15.01 27.22
N TRP A 120 26.77 -13.97 27.90
CA TRP A 120 25.94 -12.85 28.37
C TRP A 120 25.09 -12.17 27.28
N TRP A 121 25.58 -12.15 26.03
CA TRP A 121 24.89 -11.55 24.87
C TRP A 121 23.75 -12.43 24.32
N ALA A 122 23.72 -13.72 24.66
CA ALA A 122 22.68 -14.66 24.26
C ALA A 122 21.50 -14.69 25.25
N ARG A 123 21.63 -14.03 26.41
CA ARG A 123 20.58 -13.97 27.43
C ARG A 123 19.24 -13.50 26.85
N PRO A 124 18.11 -14.08 27.31
CA PRO A 124 16.80 -13.63 26.90
C PRO A 124 16.66 -12.15 27.27
N VAL A 125 16.26 -11.34 26.29
CA VAL A 125 15.97 -9.93 26.49
C VAL A 125 14.48 -9.76 26.27
N VAL A 126 13.79 -9.24 27.27
CA VAL A 126 12.38 -8.86 27.12
C VAL A 126 12.35 -7.50 26.45
N TRP A 127 11.92 -7.48 25.19
CA TRP A 127 11.77 -6.24 24.46
C TRP A 127 10.50 -5.54 24.90
N GLN A 128 10.62 -4.30 25.34
CA GLN A 128 9.44 -3.49 25.65
C GLN A 128 8.70 -3.14 24.36
N ALA A 129 7.46 -3.58 24.25
CA ALA A 129 6.55 -3.03 23.26
C ALA A 129 6.24 -1.57 23.68
N PRO A 130 6.16 -0.62 22.73
CA PRO A 130 5.65 0.71 23.06
C PRO A 130 4.23 0.53 23.57
N GLU A 131 4.01 0.77 24.85
CA GLU A 131 2.68 0.79 25.43
C GLU A 131 1.85 1.79 24.64
N LYS A 132 0.92 1.29 23.83
CA LYS A 132 -0.16 2.12 23.34
C LYS A 132 -0.95 2.50 24.57
N LYS A 133 -0.67 3.68 25.13
CA LYS A 133 -1.59 4.34 26.05
C LYS A 133 -2.92 4.45 25.31
N ARG A 134 -3.81 3.49 25.54
CA ARG A 134 -5.21 3.66 25.20
C ARG A 134 -5.64 4.83 26.07
N VAL A 135 -5.75 6.00 25.45
CA VAL A 135 -6.50 7.09 26.07
C VAL A 135 -7.91 6.56 26.07
N ASP A 136 -8.34 6.03 27.22
CA ASP A 136 -9.72 5.68 27.47
C ASP A 136 -10.50 6.98 27.35
N LYS A 137 -11.03 7.20 26.14
CA LYS A 137 -11.94 8.29 25.87
C LYS A 137 -13.23 7.92 26.60
N VAL A 138 -13.37 8.47 27.81
CA VAL A 138 -14.61 8.47 28.59
C VAL A 138 -15.72 8.94 27.66
N GLU A 139 -16.58 8.00 27.23
CA GLU A 139 -17.79 8.28 26.46
C GLU A 139 -18.80 8.96 27.41
N GLY A 140 -18.67 10.26 27.55
CA GLY A 140 -19.66 11.11 28.18
C GLY A 140 -20.80 11.42 27.21
N GLY A 141 -22.02 11.01 27.60
CA GLY A 141 -23.26 11.75 27.33
C GLY A 141 -23.87 11.59 25.94
N ALA A 142 -24.63 10.52 25.73
CA ALA A 142 -25.70 10.49 24.74
C ALA A 142 -26.92 11.25 25.30
N SER A 143 -27.09 12.53 24.92
CA SER A 143 -28.32 13.28 25.17
C SER A 143 -29.15 13.41 23.88
N GLU A 144 -30.13 12.52 23.75
CA GLU A 144 -31.56 12.86 23.65
C GLU A 144 -32.04 14.02 22.74
N LYS A 145 -31.39 14.26 21.59
CA LYS A 145 -31.87 15.29 20.62
C LYS A 145 -31.83 14.86 19.14
N GLN A 146 -32.20 13.62 18.82
CA GLN A 146 -32.35 13.18 17.41
C GLN A 146 -33.74 12.60 17.07
N ALA A 147 -34.74 12.77 17.93
CA ALA A 147 -36.08 12.23 17.73
C ALA A 147 -37.05 13.13 16.91
N SER A 148 -36.71 14.38 16.60
CA SER A 148 -37.66 15.31 15.93
C SER A 148 -37.45 15.51 14.42
N ALA A 149 -36.43 14.91 13.79
CA ALA A 149 -36.15 15.10 12.36
C ALA A 149 -36.82 14.06 11.42
N LEU A 150 -37.68 13.18 11.96
CA LEU A 150 -38.33 12.10 11.21
C LEU A 150 -39.80 12.38 10.83
N ALA A 151 -40.38 13.51 11.23
CA ALA A 151 -41.80 13.81 10.99
C ALA A 151 -42.11 14.62 9.72
N GLU A 152 -41.11 15.22 9.05
CA GLU A 152 -41.37 16.21 7.98
C GLU A 152 -41.22 15.68 6.54
N LYS A 153 -41.37 14.37 6.32
CA LYS A 153 -41.19 13.73 4.99
C LYS A 153 -42.43 13.02 4.44
N GLN A 154 -43.63 13.38 4.88
CA GLN A 154 -44.88 12.74 4.42
C GLN A 154 -45.68 13.51 3.34
N GLN A 155 -45.29 14.71 2.89
CA GLN A 155 -46.13 15.53 1.99
C GLN A 155 -45.60 15.79 0.57
N LYS A 156 -44.76 14.92 -0.02
CA LYS A 156 -44.46 14.99 -1.46
C LYS A 156 -44.64 13.64 -2.15
N LYS A 157 -45.90 13.21 -2.27
CA LYS A 157 -46.36 12.16 -3.17
C LYS A 157 -47.36 12.74 -4.17
N GLN A 158 -46.94 13.43 -5.23
CA GLN A 158 -47.72 13.55 -6.49
C GLN A 158 -46.78 13.91 -7.66
N HIS A 159 -46.18 12.91 -8.30
CA HIS A 159 -45.79 12.97 -9.72
C HIS A 159 -45.86 11.55 -10.31
N PRO A 160 -46.74 11.31 -11.29
CA PRO A 160 -46.87 10.01 -11.95
C PRO A 160 -45.94 9.97 -13.17
N PHE A 161 -44.64 9.76 -12.95
CA PHE A 161 -43.79 9.17 -13.99
C PHE A 161 -43.07 7.99 -13.39
N ALA A 162 -43.68 6.83 -13.60
CA ALA A 162 -43.17 5.52 -13.24
C ALA A 162 -41.80 5.29 -13.88
N ARG A 163 -40.73 5.61 -13.15
CA ARG A 163 -39.44 4.99 -13.39
C ARG A 163 -39.49 3.59 -12.81
N VAL A 164 -39.58 2.60 -13.69
CA VAL A 164 -39.27 1.20 -13.37
C VAL A 164 -37.86 1.18 -12.80
N THR A 165 -37.77 1.12 -11.47
CA THR A 165 -36.51 0.93 -10.77
C THR A 165 -36.36 -0.58 -10.58
N VAL A 166 -35.54 -1.19 -11.43
CA VAL A 166 -35.10 -2.57 -11.21
C VAL A 166 -34.31 -2.58 -9.90
N LYS A 167 -34.93 -3.08 -8.83
CA LYS A 167 -34.23 -3.40 -7.57
C LYS A 167 -33.29 -4.56 -7.86
N VAL A 168 -32.04 -4.24 -8.20
CA VAL A 168 -30.98 -5.24 -8.31
C VAL A 168 -30.56 -5.59 -6.87
N GLU A 169 -30.98 -6.76 -6.41
CA GLU A 169 -30.54 -7.32 -5.14
C GLU A 169 -29.03 -7.53 -5.15
N LYS A 170 -28.35 -6.91 -4.17
CA LYS A 170 -26.90 -7.01 -4.02
C LYS A 170 -26.57 -8.38 -3.44
N LYS A 171 -26.17 -9.34 -4.28
CA LYS A 171 -25.56 -10.59 -3.83
C LYS A 171 -24.28 -10.27 -3.01
N LYS A 172 -24.20 -10.81 -1.79
CA LYS A 172 -23.00 -10.74 -0.94
C LYS A 172 -21.90 -11.59 -1.59
N VAL A 173 -21.01 -10.96 -2.34
CA VAL A 173 -19.80 -11.61 -2.85
C VAL A 173 -18.82 -11.75 -1.70
N GLY A 174 -18.72 -12.96 -1.15
CA GLY A 174 -17.80 -13.31 -0.08
C GLY A 174 -16.36 -13.33 -0.57
N GLY A 175 -15.46 -12.76 0.24
CA GLY A 175 -14.01 -13.04 0.23
C GLY A 175 -13.23 -12.62 -1.01
N LEU A 176 -12.64 -11.43 -0.99
CA LEU A 176 -11.17 -11.21 -0.94
C LEU A 176 -10.74 -9.83 -1.49
N LEU A 177 -11.58 -9.10 -2.25
CA LEU A 177 -11.20 -7.77 -2.79
C LEU A 177 -12.34 -6.75 -2.68
N LYS A 178 -12.62 -6.32 -1.44
CA LYS A 178 -13.65 -5.30 -1.11
C LYS A 178 -13.26 -3.87 -1.52
N LEU A 179 -12.02 -3.64 -1.97
CA LEU A 179 -11.53 -2.31 -2.37
C LEU A 179 -12.16 -1.79 -3.67
N TYR A 180 -12.59 -2.67 -4.58
CA TYR A 180 -13.09 -2.29 -5.91
C TYR A 180 -14.56 -2.63 -6.16
N ALA A 181 -15.19 -3.49 -5.35
CA ALA A 181 -16.55 -3.98 -5.58
C ALA A 181 -17.64 -2.90 -5.58
N ASN A 182 -17.40 -1.74 -4.93
CA ASN A 182 -18.39 -0.67 -4.79
C ASN A 182 -18.04 0.63 -5.52
N ARG A 183 -16.88 0.72 -6.20
CA ARG A 183 -16.52 1.93 -6.95
C ARG A 183 -16.86 1.76 -8.42
N LYS A 184 -18.06 2.23 -8.78
CA LYS A 184 -18.59 2.29 -10.17
C LYS A 184 -17.74 3.12 -11.16
N ARG A 185 -16.62 3.72 -10.74
CA ARG A 185 -15.72 4.56 -11.54
C ARG A 185 -14.27 4.42 -11.05
N MET A 186 -13.58 3.35 -11.43
CA MET A 186 -12.10 3.30 -11.30
C MET A 186 -11.37 2.85 -12.56
N PHE A 187 -12.08 2.42 -13.59
CA PHE A 187 -11.46 2.18 -14.89
C PHE A 187 -11.64 3.43 -15.75
N LYS A 188 -10.57 4.21 -15.91
CA LYS A 188 -10.52 5.35 -16.84
C LYS A 188 -10.79 4.90 -18.29
N GLY A 189 -10.56 3.61 -18.57
CA GLY A 189 -10.56 3.04 -19.91
C GLY A 189 -9.32 3.48 -20.68
N HIS A 190 -8.92 2.64 -21.64
CA HIS A 190 -7.84 2.99 -22.55
C HIS A 190 -8.20 4.27 -23.33
N ALA A 191 -7.20 5.01 -23.81
CA ALA A 191 -7.45 6.24 -24.57
C ALA A 191 -8.35 6.00 -25.79
N TRP A 192 -8.22 4.83 -26.44
CA TRP A 192 -9.01 4.46 -27.61
C TRP A 192 -10.49 4.19 -27.27
N GLU A 193 -10.78 3.53 -26.14
CA GLU A 193 -12.15 3.25 -25.67
C GLU A 193 -12.91 4.56 -25.40
N ARG A 194 -12.22 5.52 -24.78
CA ARG A 194 -12.78 6.86 -24.51
C ARG A 194 -13.04 7.67 -25.78
N ALA A 195 -12.19 7.51 -26.79
CA ALA A 195 -12.33 8.23 -28.06
C ALA A 195 -13.30 7.55 -29.03
N LEU A 196 -13.60 6.26 -28.85
CA LEU A 196 -14.45 5.43 -29.70
C LEU A 196 -15.85 6.03 -29.97
N PRO A 197 -16.63 6.53 -28.99
CA PRO A 197 -17.93 7.13 -29.28
C PRO A 197 -17.83 8.38 -30.16
N LYS A 198 -16.80 9.22 -29.94
CA LYS A 198 -16.55 10.41 -30.79
C LYS A 198 -16.17 10.01 -32.21
N ARG A 199 -15.31 8.98 -32.37
CA ARG A 199 -14.93 8.42 -33.68
C ARG A 199 -16.14 7.88 -34.43
N LYS A 200 -16.98 7.06 -33.78
CA LYS A 200 -18.22 6.52 -34.37
C LYS A 200 -19.17 7.64 -34.82
N ARG A 201 -19.37 8.68 -34.00
CA ARG A 201 -20.20 9.84 -34.37
C ARG A 201 -19.65 10.56 -35.61
N ARG A 202 -18.34 10.83 -35.65
CA ARG A 202 -17.69 11.44 -36.81
C ARG A 202 -17.83 10.59 -38.07
N GLN A 203 -17.63 9.28 -37.94
CA GLN A 203 -17.79 8.34 -39.05
C GLN A 203 -19.23 8.33 -39.59
N SER A 204 -20.23 8.27 -38.70
CA SER A 204 -21.65 8.34 -39.07
C SER A 204 -22.00 9.66 -39.78
N MET A 205 -21.54 10.81 -39.26
CA MET A 205 -21.75 12.11 -39.91
C MET A 205 -21.11 12.18 -41.31
N LEU A 206 -19.90 11.64 -41.48
CA LEU A 206 -19.26 11.59 -42.79
C LEU A 206 -20.06 10.70 -43.74
N LEU A 207 -20.40 9.48 -43.33
CA LEU A 207 -21.14 8.54 -44.17
C LEU A 207 -22.52 9.09 -44.59
N ARG A 208 -23.18 9.88 -43.73
CA ARG A 208 -24.47 10.53 -44.05
C ARG A 208 -24.44 11.38 -45.32
N ASP A 209 -23.36 12.14 -45.56
CA ASP A 209 -23.21 13.00 -46.75
C ASP A 209 -22.23 12.40 -47.78
N MET A 210 -22.03 11.08 -47.76
CA MET A 210 -21.11 10.41 -48.70
C MET A 210 -21.58 10.57 -50.15
N ASP A 211 -22.86 10.33 -50.43
CA ASP A 211 -23.40 10.40 -51.81
C ASP A 211 -23.22 11.78 -52.43
N LYS A 212 -23.48 12.84 -51.66
CA LYS A 212 -23.25 14.23 -52.09
C LYS A 212 -21.78 14.49 -52.40
N ARG A 213 -20.85 13.94 -51.62
CA ARG A 213 -19.40 14.07 -51.86
C ARG A 213 -18.99 13.34 -53.14
N VAL A 214 -19.53 12.15 -53.37
CA VAL A 214 -19.32 11.39 -54.61
C VAL A 214 -19.88 12.15 -55.82
N LEU A 215 -21.09 12.70 -55.72
CA LEU A 215 -21.69 13.52 -56.79
C LEU A 215 -20.85 14.77 -57.09
N ARG A 216 -20.42 15.52 -56.08
CA ARG A 216 -19.54 16.69 -56.26
C ARG A 216 -18.22 16.30 -56.92
N TYR A 217 -17.62 15.19 -56.51
CA TYR A 217 -16.38 14.68 -57.12
C TYR A 217 -16.59 14.30 -58.60
N LYS A 218 -17.63 13.52 -58.90
CA LYS A 218 -17.97 13.09 -60.26
C LYS A 218 -18.26 14.30 -61.16
N THR A 219 -19.10 15.22 -60.71
CA THR A 219 -19.45 16.44 -61.48
C THR A 219 -18.24 17.35 -61.72
N TYR A 220 -17.36 17.52 -60.73
CA TYR A 220 -16.12 18.28 -60.88
C TYR A 220 -15.23 17.71 -61.98
N HIS A 221 -15.00 16.39 -61.97
CA HIS A 221 -14.18 15.73 -62.98
C HIS A 221 -14.87 15.66 -64.35
N ALA A 222 -16.19 15.45 -64.40
CA ALA A 222 -16.96 15.45 -65.65
C ALA A 222 -16.84 16.78 -66.41
N LYS A 223 -16.85 17.92 -65.70
CA LYS A 223 -16.70 19.25 -66.31
C LYS A 223 -15.28 19.55 -66.82
N ARG A 224 -14.26 18.94 -66.20
CA ARG A 224 -12.84 19.22 -66.48
C ARG A 224 -12.21 18.26 -67.46
N ARG A 225 -12.77 17.06 -67.64
CA ARG A 225 -12.30 16.14 -68.66
C ARG A 225 -12.66 16.71 -70.04
N PRO A 226 -11.70 16.77 -70.99
CA PRO A 226 -12.04 17.13 -72.36
C PRO A 226 -13.05 16.09 -72.87
N ASN A 227 -14.18 16.55 -73.41
CA ASN A 227 -15.11 15.67 -74.07
C ASN A 227 -14.53 15.41 -75.47
N PRO A 228 -14.09 14.17 -75.79
CA PRO A 228 -13.43 13.87 -77.06
C PRO A 228 -14.37 14.06 -78.26
N LEU A 229 -15.69 14.09 -78.04
CA LEU A 229 -16.70 14.28 -79.07
C LEU A 229 -17.23 15.73 -79.15
N ALA A 230 -16.83 16.60 -78.22
CA ALA A 230 -17.24 18.00 -78.30
C ALA A 230 -16.45 18.71 -79.40
N PRO A 231 -17.08 19.59 -80.19
CA PRO A 231 -16.34 20.40 -81.15
C PRO A 231 -15.29 21.25 -80.40
N PRO A 232 -14.14 21.55 -81.04
CA PRO A 232 -13.15 22.43 -80.45
C PRO A 232 -13.83 23.75 -80.06
N ARG A 233 -13.57 24.21 -78.82
CA ARG A 233 -14.13 25.48 -78.35
C ARG A 233 -13.68 26.56 -79.31
N ALA A 234 -14.64 27.27 -79.94
CA ALA A 234 -14.34 28.37 -80.83
C ALA A 234 -13.48 29.39 -80.08
N THR A 235 -12.20 29.44 -80.41
CA THR A 235 -11.34 30.53 -79.98
C THR A 235 -11.93 31.79 -80.57
N LYS A 236 -12.09 32.86 -79.76
CA LYS A 236 -12.51 34.17 -80.26
C LYS A 236 -11.71 34.46 -81.54
N ALA A 237 -12.40 34.81 -82.62
CA ALA A 237 -11.78 35.05 -83.92
C ALA A 237 -10.51 35.89 -83.70
N ALA A 238 -9.36 35.35 -84.08
CA ALA A 238 -8.12 36.08 -84.00
C ALA A 238 -8.35 37.39 -84.76
N LYS A 239 -8.19 38.53 -84.08
CA LYS A 239 -8.23 39.83 -84.77
C LYS A 239 -7.13 39.77 -85.82
N LEU A 240 -7.52 39.75 -87.08
CA LEU A 240 -6.60 39.94 -88.19
C LEU A 240 -5.89 41.28 -87.93
N PRO A 241 -4.55 41.34 -88.00
CA PRO A 241 -3.86 42.61 -87.98
C PRO A 241 -4.30 43.39 -89.22
N TYR A 242 -4.91 44.56 -88.99
CA TYR A 242 -5.23 45.53 -90.05
C TYR A 242 -3.96 46.29 -90.44
#